data_AF-A0A432FLI5-F1
#
_entry.id   AF-A0A432FLI5-F1
#
_cell.length_a   1.000
_cell.length_b   1.000
_cell.length_c   1.000
_cell.angle_alpha   90.00
_cell.angle_beta   90.00
_cell.angle_gamma   90.00
#
_symmetry.space_group_name_H-M   'P 1'
#
loop_
_entity.id
_entity.type
_entity.pdbx_description
1 polymer ?
#
loop_
_entity_poly.entity_id
_entity_poly.type
_entity_poly.pdbx_seq_one_letter_code
_entity_poly.pdbx_strand_id
1 'polypeptide(L)'
;NSVKKLKGNGRPLQSAVDRTAILQALAVVDAVVVFDEETPAELIAELQPDVLVKGGDYQEEDIVGRETVLAKGGEIKIIPYVEGTSTSNIISSILASKSLD
;
A
#
# COMPACT_ATOMS: atom_id res chain seq x y z
N ASN A 1 -7.25 -13.29 -3.61
CA ASN A 1 -6.91 -11.94 -3.11
C ASN A 1 -5.73 -12.04 -2.13
N SER A 2 -4.58 -11.49 -2.51
CA SER A 2 -3.31 -11.46 -1.75
C SER A 2 -3.45 -10.77 -0.39
N VAL A 3 -4.27 -9.72 -0.27
CA VAL A 3 -4.50 -8.99 0.98
C VAL A 3 -5.07 -9.90 2.08
N LYS A 4 -6.03 -10.77 1.73
CA LYS A 4 -6.60 -11.73 2.68
C LYS A 4 -5.57 -12.76 3.15
N LYS A 5 -4.69 -13.21 2.24
CA LYS A 5 -3.58 -14.12 2.59
C LYS A 5 -2.59 -13.44 3.55
N LEU A 6 -2.23 -12.18 3.28
CA LEU A 6 -1.24 -11.42 4.06
C LEU A 6 -1.77 -10.90 5.41
N LYS A 7 -3.07 -10.60 5.50
CA LYS A 7 -3.66 -9.90 6.66
C LYS A 7 -4.77 -10.69 7.38
N GLY A 8 -5.10 -11.89 6.90
CA GLY A 8 -6.08 -12.79 7.51
C GLY A 8 -7.54 -12.57 7.07
N ASN A 9 -8.43 -13.41 7.60
CA ASN A 9 -9.82 -13.54 7.14
C ASN A 9 -10.68 -12.27 7.28
N GLY A 10 -10.30 -11.30 8.10
CA GLY A 10 -11.01 -10.03 8.28
C GLY A 10 -10.59 -8.92 7.31
N ARG A 11 -9.74 -9.21 6.32
CA ARG A 11 -9.20 -8.21 5.38
C ARG A 11 -9.25 -8.72 3.93
N PRO A 12 -9.36 -7.81 2.93
CA PRO A 12 -9.60 -6.37 3.08
C PRO A 12 -11.04 -6.08 3.56
N LEU A 13 -11.25 -4.93 4.22
CA LEU A 13 -12.61 -4.49 4.61
C LEU A 13 -13.40 -3.92 3.42
N GLN A 14 -12.71 -3.17 2.55
CA GLN A 14 -13.28 -2.57 1.36
C GLN A 14 -12.85 -3.37 0.13
N SER A 15 -13.73 -3.46 -0.88
CA SER A 15 -13.41 -4.14 -2.13
C SER A 15 -12.25 -3.47 -2.87
N ALA A 16 -11.66 -4.14 -3.87
CA ALA A 16 -10.65 -3.50 -4.71
C ALA A 16 -11.23 -2.29 -5.46
N VAL A 17 -12.46 -2.40 -5.97
CA VAL A 17 -13.17 -1.33 -6.68
C VAL A 17 -13.34 -0.10 -5.80
N ASP A 18 -13.82 -0.27 -4.56
CA ASP A 18 -14.05 0.87 -3.65
C ASP A 18 -12.74 1.57 -3.27
N ARG A 19 -11.67 0.79 -3.00
CA ARG A 19 -10.36 1.35 -2.66
C ARG A 19 -9.77 2.12 -3.84
N THR A 20 -9.91 1.62 -5.05
CA THR A 20 -9.47 2.31 -6.27
C THR A 20 -10.20 3.63 -6.44
N ALA A 21 -11.53 3.65 -6.27
CA ALA A 21 -12.31 4.88 -6.37
C ALA A 21 -11.88 5.94 -5.34
N ILE A 22 -11.61 5.55 -4.10
CA ILE A 22 -11.11 6.47 -3.05
C ILE A 22 -9.74 7.04 -3.43
N LEU A 23 -8.81 6.20 -3.91
CA LEU A 23 -7.48 6.65 -4.31
C LEU A 23 -7.54 7.60 -5.52
N GLN A 24 -8.37 7.30 -6.52
CA GLN A 24 -8.57 8.16 -7.70
C GLN A 24 -9.21 9.51 -7.38
N ALA A 25 -9.93 9.62 -6.26
CA ALA A 25 -10.51 10.89 -5.82
C ALA A 25 -9.48 11.86 -5.23
N LEU A 26 -8.26 11.41 -4.94
CA LEU A 26 -7.20 12.27 -4.42
C LEU A 26 -6.59 13.10 -5.55
N ALA A 27 -6.58 14.42 -5.39
CA ALA A 27 -6.06 15.35 -6.41
C ALA A 27 -4.57 15.15 -6.77
N VAL A 28 -3.82 14.43 -5.93
CA VAL A 28 -2.39 14.14 -6.12
C VAL A 28 -2.14 12.79 -6.80
N VAL A 29 -3.18 12.07 -7.20
CA VAL A 29 -3.08 10.73 -7.82
C VAL A 29 -3.45 10.83 -9.28
N ASP A 30 -2.47 10.62 -10.17
CA ASP A 30 -2.69 10.63 -11.62
C ASP A 30 -3.29 9.30 -12.13
N ALA A 31 -2.89 8.18 -11.53
CA ALA A 31 -3.31 6.85 -11.94
C ALA A 31 -3.33 5.86 -10.78
N VAL A 32 -4.22 4.87 -10.87
CA VAL A 32 -4.29 3.73 -9.94
C VAL A 32 -4.35 2.44 -10.75
N VAL A 33 -3.45 1.51 -10.46
CA VAL A 33 -3.39 0.20 -11.13
C VAL A 33 -3.71 -0.89 -10.10
N VAL A 34 -4.63 -1.78 -10.45
CA VAL A 34 -4.93 -2.99 -9.66
C VAL A 34 -4.19 -4.15 -10.30
N PHE A 35 -3.53 -4.96 -9.47
CA PHE A 35 -2.75 -6.12 -9.87
C PHE A 35 -3.09 -7.31 -8.97
N ASP A 36 -2.98 -8.53 -9.47
CA ASP A 36 -3.45 -9.76 -8.80
C ASP A 36 -2.31 -10.63 -8.25
N GLU A 37 -1.09 -10.32 -8.66
CA GLU A 37 0.15 -10.98 -8.25
C GLU A 37 0.39 -10.81 -6.74
N GLU A 38 1.23 -11.68 -6.17
CA GLU A 38 1.56 -11.62 -4.75
C GLU A 38 2.37 -10.37 -4.39
N THR A 39 3.17 -9.89 -5.33
CA THR A 39 4.01 -8.70 -5.18
C THR A 39 3.91 -7.84 -6.45
N PRO A 40 4.16 -6.52 -6.37
CA PRO A 40 4.10 -5.63 -7.53
C PRO A 40 5.34 -5.73 -8.44
N ALA A 41 6.19 -6.74 -8.30
CA ALA A 41 7.47 -6.81 -9.00
C ALA A 41 7.33 -6.73 -10.53
N GLU A 42 6.38 -7.49 -11.09
CA GLU A 42 6.12 -7.51 -12.54
C GLU A 42 5.61 -6.15 -13.03
N LEU A 43 4.67 -5.54 -12.30
CA LEU A 43 4.15 -4.21 -12.61
C LEU A 43 5.25 -3.13 -12.53
N ILE A 44 6.14 -3.19 -11.53
CA ILE A 44 7.27 -2.26 -11.41
C ILE A 44 8.26 -2.47 -12.57
N ALA A 45 8.49 -3.71 -12.98
CA ALA A 45 9.33 -4.03 -14.12
C ALA A 45 8.75 -3.56 -15.46
N GLU A 46 7.43 -3.52 -15.60
CA GLU A 46 6.77 -2.96 -16.77
C GLU A 46 6.77 -1.43 -16.77
N LEU A 47 6.40 -0.82 -15.64
CA LEU A 47 6.28 0.64 -15.53
C LEU A 47 7.63 1.36 -15.46
N GLN A 48 8.67 0.70 -14.96
CA GLN A 48 10.02 1.26 -14.79
C GLN A 48 9.97 2.66 -14.14
N PRO A 49 9.50 2.81 -12.89
CA PRO A 49 9.40 4.13 -12.26
C PRO A 49 10.78 4.72 -11.99
N ASP A 50 10.93 6.04 -12.10
CA ASP A 50 12.17 6.74 -11.74
C ASP A 50 12.38 6.82 -10.22
N VAL A 51 11.28 6.84 -9.45
CA VAL A 51 11.31 6.84 -8.00
C VAL A 51 10.28 5.83 -7.47
N LEU A 52 10.71 4.92 -6.60
CA LEU A 52 9.84 3.99 -5.89
C LEU A 52 9.78 4.35 -4.41
N VAL A 53 8.58 4.69 -3.93
CA VAL A 53 8.36 5.15 -2.56
C VAL A 53 7.69 4.06 -1.73
N LYS A 54 8.20 3.82 -0.52
CA LYS A 54 7.56 2.96 0.48
C LYS A 54 7.43 3.68 1.82
N GLY A 55 6.28 3.54 2.47
CA GLY A 55 6.06 4.07 3.81
C GLY A 55 6.44 3.06 4.90
N GLY A 56 7.02 3.54 5.99
CA GLY A 56 7.21 2.80 7.24
C GLY A 56 8.61 2.32 7.52
N ASP A 57 8.68 1.27 8.35
CA ASP A 57 9.92 0.73 8.92
C ASP A 57 10.58 -0.32 8.02
N TYR A 58 10.40 -0.20 6.70
CA TYR A 58 11.06 -1.09 5.75
C TYR A 58 12.56 -0.78 5.71
N GLN A 59 13.39 -1.81 5.65
CA GLN A 59 14.75 -1.63 5.16
C GLN A 59 14.71 -1.55 3.63
N GLU A 60 15.62 -0.77 3.04
CA GLU A 60 15.63 -0.56 1.59
C GLU A 60 15.77 -1.88 0.85
N GLU A 61 16.64 -2.76 1.35
CA GLU A 61 16.90 -4.10 0.85
C GLU A 61 15.66 -5.01 0.78
N ASP A 62 14.62 -4.75 1.57
CA ASP A 62 13.38 -5.54 1.59
C ASP A 62 12.32 -5.03 0.60
N ILE A 63 12.59 -3.94 -0.13
CA ILE A 63 11.62 -3.33 -1.05
C ILE A 63 11.57 -4.12 -2.35
N VAL A 64 10.44 -4.78 -2.59
CA VAL A 64 10.14 -5.42 -3.87
C VAL A 64 10.23 -4.40 -5.01
N GLY A 65 10.95 -4.75 -6.07
CA GLY A 65 11.17 -3.89 -7.24
C GLY A 65 12.38 -2.95 -7.12
N ARG A 66 13.08 -2.97 -5.97
CA ARG A 66 14.30 -2.17 -5.76
C ARG A 66 15.35 -2.39 -6.85
N GLU A 67 15.72 -3.64 -7.09
CA GLU A 67 16.79 -3.97 -8.05
C GLU A 67 16.46 -3.45 -9.45
N THR A 68 15.20 -3.62 -9.88
CA THR A 68 14.70 -3.11 -11.15
C THR A 68 14.89 -1.59 -11.27
N VAL A 69 14.47 -0.84 -10.24
CA VAL A 69 14.54 0.62 -10.25
C VAL A 69 15.98 1.11 -10.17
N LEU A 70 16.82 0.51 -9.32
CA LEU A 70 18.22 0.89 -9.19
C LEU A 70 19.04 0.55 -10.44
N ALA A 71 18.76 -0.57 -11.12
CA ALA A 71 19.48 -0.99 -12.33
C ALA A 71 19.34 0.02 -13.48
N LYS A 72 18.25 0.80 -13.53
CA LYS A 72 18.04 1.88 -14.50
C LYS A 72 18.46 3.26 -13.98
N GLY A 73 19.06 3.35 -12.79
CA GLY A 73 19.50 4.61 -12.18
C GLY A 73 18.39 5.39 -11.47
N GLY A 74 17.26 4.76 -11.13
CA GLY A 74 16.21 5.36 -10.32
C GLY A 74 16.53 5.38 -8.83
N GLU A 75 15.58 5.86 -8.03
CA GLU A 75 15.75 6.07 -6.59
C GLU A 75 14.71 5.33 -5.75
N ILE A 76 15.13 4.82 -4.59
CA ILE A 76 14.23 4.30 -3.56
C ILE A 76 14.07 5.35 -2.46
N LYS A 77 12.82 5.62 -2.05
CA LYS A 77 12.52 6.54 -0.95
C LYS A 77 11.69 5.83 0.11
N ILE A 78 12.15 5.90 1.35
CA ILE A 78 11.42 5.41 2.51
C ILE A 78 10.93 6.62 3.31
N ILE A 79 9.62 6.69 3.53
CA ILE A 79 8.99 7.79 4.26
C ILE A 79 8.41 7.28 5.58
N PRO A 80 8.47 8.05 6.68
CA PRO A 80 7.93 7.62 7.96
C PRO A 80 6.40 7.47 7.89
N TYR A 81 5.84 6.60 8.72
CA TYR A 81 4.39 6.55 8.92
C TYR A 81 3.89 7.81 9.61
N VAL A 82 2.66 8.20 9.28
CA VAL A 82 1.92 9.19 10.06
C VAL A 82 1.37 8.50 11.31
N GLU A 83 1.85 8.92 12.47
CA GLU A 83 1.46 8.35 13.76
C GLU A 83 -0.07 8.38 13.94
N GLY A 84 -0.61 7.34 14.61
CA GLY A 84 -2.04 7.21 14.88
C GLY A 84 -2.89 6.80 13.68
N THR A 85 -2.37 6.86 12.44
CA THR A 85 -3.15 6.62 11.22
C THR A 85 -3.00 5.18 10.75
N SER A 86 -3.95 4.31 11.12
CA SER A 86 -4.02 2.95 10.57
C SER A 86 -5.46 2.44 10.48
N THR A 87 -5.74 1.54 9.53
CA THR A 87 -7.07 0.94 9.43
C THR A 87 -7.39 0.06 10.64
N SER A 88 -6.39 -0.44 11.37
CA SER A 88 -6.63 -1.17 12.61
C SER A 88 -7.03 -0.20 13.74
N ASN A 89 -6.39 0.97 13.84
CA ASN A 89 -6.75 1.99 14.81
C ASN A 89 -8.17 2.51 14.58
N ILE A 90 -8.55 2.78 13.33
CA ILE A 90 -9.92 3.20 12.98
C ILE A 90 -10.95 2.16 13.47
N ILE A 91 -10.72 0.87 13.21
CA ILE A 91 -11.62 -0.20 13.67
C ILE A 91 -11.68 -0.23 15.21
N SER A 92 -10.53 -0.20 15.88
CA SER A 92 -10.47 -0.20 17.35
C SER A 92 -11.21 0.98 17.95
N SER A 93 -11.08 2.18 17.38
CA SER A 93 -11.82 3.38 17.81
C SER A 93 -13.33 3.21 17.68
N ILE A 94 -13.81 2.65 16.55
CA ILE A 94 -15.24 2.39 16.33
C ILE A 94 -15.79 1.32 17.29
N LEU A 95 -15.01 0.27 17.58
CA LEU A 95 -15.42 -0.78 18.51
C LEU A 95 -15.45 -0.28 19.97
N ALA A 96 -14.45 0.53 20.36
CA ALA A 96 -14.39 1.14 21.68
C ALA A 96 -15.56 2.12 21.91
N SER A 97 -15.97 2.88 20.88
CA SER A 97 -17.13 3.76 21.00
C SER A 97 -18.45 2.99 21.12
N LYS A 98 -18.53 1.76 20.59
CA LYS A 98 -19.71 0.88 20.71
C LYS A 98 -19.85 0.20 22.07
N SER A 99 -18.77 0.04 22.84
CA SER A 99 -18.81 -0.58 24.18
C SER A 99 -19.26 0.38 25.29
N LEU A 100 -19.59 1.63 24.94
CA LEU A 100 -20.08 2.66 25.87
C LEU A 100 -21.62 2.79 25.87
N ASP A 101 -22.30 1.98 25.06
CA ASP A 101 -23.76 1.78 25.03
C ASP A 101 -24.14 0.45 25.70
#